data_AF-A0A5C8J3G2-F1
#
_entry.id   AF-A0A5C8J3G2-F1
#
_cell.length_a   1.000
_cell.length_b   1.000
_cell.length_c   1.000
_cell.angle_alpha   90.00
_cell.angle_beta   90.00
_cell.angle_gamma   90.00
#
_symmetry.space_group_name_H-M   'P 1'
#
loop_
_entity.id
_entity.type
_entity.pdbx_description
1 polymer ?
#
loop_
_entity_poly.entity_id
_entity_poly.type
_entity_poly.pdbx_seq_one_letter_code
_entity_poly.pdbx_strand_id
1 'polypeptide(L)'
;MILYNEILLWDYEEVIYKTVSNNLFGMFSTKRGEIVEPSFLHIFPFEGSQAVIIDQNEEYWMTDFNGIIDPLDDESEALYKSFIIKNSRCNCCNDVELQKRCEMCNGRGQIENKYGSRQLAKYLGLT
;
A
#
# COMPACT_ATOMS: atom_id res chain seq x y z
N MET A 1 -1.14 -9.15 8.01
CA MET A 1 -2.38 -9.69 7.37
C MET A 1 -2.34 -9.41 5.87
N ILE A 2 -2.78 -10.34 5.02
CA ILE A 2 -2.91 -10.13 3.57
C ILE A 2 -4.21 -9.37 3.27
N LEU A 3 -4.14 -8.31 2.45
CA LEU A 3 -5.29 -7.54 1.98
C LEU A 3 -5.69 -8.02 0.57
N TYR A 4 -6.62 -8.97 0.47
CA TYR A 4 -7.02 -9.54 -0.84
C TYR A 4 -7.80 -8.55 -1.73
N ASN A 5 -8.25 -7.42 -1.17
CA ASN A 5 -8.86 -6.32 -1.91
C ASN A 5 -7.84 -5.28 -2.41
N GLU A 6 -6.54 -5.48 -2.13
CA GLU A 6 -5.44 -4.57 -2.50
C GLU A 6 -4.39 -5.34 -3.31
N ILE A 7 -4.65 -5.50 -4.60
CA ILE A 7 -3.74 -6.16 -5.54
C ILE A 7 -2.71 -5.14 -6.03
N LEU A 8 -1.42 -5.49 -5.93
CA LEU A 8 -0.29 -4.71 -6.44
C LEU A 8 0.13 -5.19 -7.83
N LEU A 9 0.01 -6.49 -8.12
CA LEU A 9 0.23 -7.07 -9.45
C LEU A 9 -0.68 -8.28 -9.63
N TRP A 10 -1.18 -8.47 -10.85
CA TRP A 10 -1.71 -9.76 -11.29
C TRP A 10 -1.32 -10.02 -12.75
N ASP A 11 -0.58 -11.10 -13.00
CA ASP A 11 -0.06 -11.47 -14.33
C ASP A 11 -0.57 -12.86 -14.81
N TYR A 12 -1.71 -13.31 -14.29
CA TYR A 12 -2.32 -14.64 -14.47
C TYR A 12 -1.59 -15.81 -13.78
N GLU A 13 -0.28 -15.75 -13.57
CA GLU A 13 0.46 -16.79 -12.82
C GLU A 13 0.59 -16.48 -11.34
N GLU A 14 0.75 -15.20 -11.02
CA GLU A 14 1.03 -14.70 -9.70
C GLU A 14 0.11 -13.51 -9.38
N VAL A 15 -0.32 -13.45 -8.12
CA VAL A 15 -0.92 -12.25 -7.55
C VAL A 15 -0.03 -11.77 -6.42
N ILE A 16 0.37 -10.51 -6.49
CA ILE A 16 1.04 -9.82 -5.39
C ILE A 16 0.00 -8.97 -4.68
N TYR A 17 -0.25 -9.28 -3.42
CA TYR A 17 -1.14 -8.52 -2.55
C TYR A 17 -0.34 -7.58 -1.66
N LYS A 18 -0.97 -6.46 -1.31
CA LYS A 18 -0.54 -5.65 -0.19
C LYS A 18 -0.80 -6.42 1.12
N THR A 19 0.15 -6.38 2.04
CA THR A 19 -0.04 -6.84 3.42
C THR A 19 -0.10 -5.63 4.35
N VAL A 20 -0.67 -5.79 5.54
CA VAL A 20 -0.72 -4.75 6.57
C VAL A 20 -0.41 -5.28 7.96
N SER A 21 0.36 -4.49 8.72
CA SER A 21 0.55 -4.61 10.18
C SER A 21 0.88 -3.23 10.74
N ASN A 22 0.32 -2.85 11.89
CA ASN A 22 0.62 -1.57 12.56
C ASN A 22 0.55 -0.31 11.66
N ASN A 23 -0.39 -0.26 10.70
CA ASN A 23 -0.52 0.79 9.67
C ASN A 23 0.66 0.92 8.69
N LEU A 24 1.54 -0.07 8.64
CA LEU A 24 2.54 -0.23 7.61
C LEU A 24 2.11 -1.30 6.63
N PHE A 25 2.63 -1.21 5.42
CA PHE A 25 2.30 -2.07 4.31
C PHE A 25 3.52 -2.87 3.84
N GLY A 26 3.26 -4.10 3.40
CA GLY A 26 4.25 -5.01 2.84
C GLY A 26 3.69 -5.72 1.60
N MET A 27 4.38 -6.76 1.15
CA MET A 27 4.04 -7.47 -0.09
C MET A 27 4.03 -8.99 0.12
N PHE A 28 2.99 -9.65 -0.39
CA PHE A 28 2.86 -11.09 -0.37
C PHE A 28 2.51 -11.62 -1.76
N SER A 29 3.29 -12.58 -2.23
CA SER A 29 3.09 -13.33 -3.45
C SER A 29 2.32 -14.62 -3.19
N THR A 30 1.34 -14.92 -4.04
CA THR A 30 0.68 -16.25 -4.05
C THR A 30 1.61 -17.40 -4.44
N LYS A 31 2.72 -17.12 -5.13
CA LYS A 31 3.68 -18.11 -5.65
C LYS A 31 4.92 -18.23 -4.76
N ARG A 32 5.39 -17.10 -4.23
CA ARG A 32 6.68 -16.97 -3.54
C ARG A 32 6.55 -16.74 -2.03
N GLY A 33 5.34 -16.49 -1.53
CA GLY A 33 5.10 -16.20 -0.11
C GLY A 33 5.36 -14.74 0.22
N GLU A 34 5.84 -14.47 1.44
CA GLU A 34 6.19 -13.11 1.85
C GLU A 34 7.39 -12.59 1.06
N ILE A 35 7.23 -11.43 0.42
CA ILE A 35 8.30 -10.75 -0.32
C ILE A 35 8.97 -9.72 0.62
N VAL A 36 8.14 -8.88 1.24
CA VAL A 36 8.57 -7.86 2.20
C VAL A 36 7.56 -7.79 3.34
N GLU A 37 8.04 -7.91 4.56
CA GLU A 37 7.23 -7.66 5.76
C GLU A 37 6.70 -6.21 5.77
N PRO A 38 5.55 -5.95 6.43
CA PRO A 38 5.02 -4.59 6.53
C PRO A 38 6.00 -3.57 7.13
N SER A 39 6.54 -2.69 6.29
CA SER A 39 7.59 -1.73 6.67
C SER A 39 7.40 -0.34 6.04
N PHE A 40 6.50 -0.20 5.05
CA PHE A 40 6.31 1.02 4.26
C PHE A 40 5.01 1.75 4.61
N LEU A 41 4.99 3.07 4.44
CA LEU A 41 3.79 3.89 4.56
C LEU A 41 2.82 3.69 3.39
N HIS A 42 3.34 3.36 2.21
CA HIS A 42 2.52 3.02 1.04
C HIS A 42 3.32 2.16 0.06
N ILE A 43 2.58 1.39 -0.75
CA ILE A 43 3.10 0.65 -1.90
C ILE A 43 2.13 0.88 -3.05
N PHE A 44 2.63 1.47 -4.13
CA PHE A 44 1.90 1.65 -5.37
C PHE A 44 1.85 0.31 -6.15
N PRO A 45 0.84 0.12 -7.02
CA PRO A 45 0.82 -1.04 -7.92
C PRO A 45 2.09 -1.11 -8.78
N PHE A 46 2.45 -2.31 -9.19
CA PHE A 46 3.59 -2.53 -10.08
C PHE A 46 3.31 -1.96 -11.47
N GLU A 47 4.29 -1.24 -12.01
CA GLU A 47 4.37 -0.84 -13.41
C GLU A 47 5.53 -1.62 -14.05
N GLY A 48 5.20 -2.64 -14.85
CA GLY A 48 6.20 -3.59 -15.32
C GLY A 48 6.78 -4.42 -14.17
N SER A 49 8.09 -4.34 -13.94
CA SER A 49 8.78 -5.13 -12.90
C SER A 49 9.07 -4.36 -11.61
N GLN A 50 8.58 -3.13 -11.51
CA GLN A 50 8.92 -2.21 -10.42
C GLN A 50 7.66 -1.60 -9.82
N ALA A 51 7.70 -1.31 -8.53
CA ALA A 51 6.69 -0.54 -7.82
C ALA A 51 7.37 0.59 -7.05
N VAL A 52 6.65 1.69 -6.87
CA VAL A 52 7.09 2.76 -5.97
C VAL A 52 6.59 2.46 -4.55
N ILE A 53 7.47 2.69 -3.58
CA ILE A 53 7.18 2.58 -2.15
C ILE A 53 7.48 3.89 -1.45
N ILE A 54 6.87 4.08 -0.29
CA ILE A 54 7.14 5.22 0.58
C ILE A 54 7.59 4.68 1.92
N ASP A 55 8.80 4.99 2.33
CA ASP A 55 9.35 4.52 3.60
C ASP A 55 8.79 5.32 4.79
N GLN A 56 9.26 5.00 5.99
CA GLN A 56 8.81 5.67 7.22
C GLN A 56 9.34 7.10 7.37
N ASN A 57 10.37 7.48 6.61
CA ASN A 57 10.90 8.83 6.54
C ASN A 57 10.17 9.69 5.50
N GLU A 58 9.12 9.15 4.87
CA GLU A 58 8.38 9.78 3.78
C GLU A 58 9.20 9.94 2.48
N GLU A 59 10.28 9.16 2.33
CA GLU A 59 11.12 9.10 1.13
C GLU A 59 10.55 8.08 0.14
N TYR A 60 10.66 8.41 -1.15
CA TYR A 60 10.15 7.59 -2.24
C TYR A 60 11.28 6.73 -2.80
N TRP A 61 11.00 5.44 -2.92
CA TRP A 61 11.94 4.47 -3.45
C TRP A 61 11.28 3.57 -4.48
N MET A 62 12.11 2.91 -5.26
CA MET A 62 11.68 1.86 -6.17
C MET A 62 11.91 0.50 -5.53
N THR A 63 11.02 -0.45 -5.76
CA THR A 63 11.21 -1.84 -5.35
C THR A 63 10.87 -2.83 -6.47
N ASP A 64 11.60 -3.93 -6.53
CA ASP A 64 11.36 -5.02 -7.49
C ASP A 64 10.48 -6.14 -6.89
N PHE A 65 10.24 -7.18 -7.69
CA PHE A 65 9.48 -8.35 -7.25
C PHE A 65 10.11 -9.10 -6.09
N ASN A 66 11.39 -8.93 -5.81
CA ASN A 66 12.12 -9.61 -4.73
C ASN A 66 12.23 -8.73 -3.49
N GLY A 67 11.66 -7.52 -3.51
CA GLY A 67 11.77 -6.57 -2.40
C GLY A 67 13.11 -5.87 -2.33
N ILE A 68 13.93 -5.93 -3.38
CA ILE A 68 15.15 -5.11 -3.49
C ILE A 68 14.71 -3.66 -3.63
N ILE A 69 15.39 -2.75 -2.92
CA ILE A 69 15.06 -1.32 -2.88
C ILE A 69 16.17 -0.54 -3.54
N ASP A 70 15.81 0.30 -4.51
CA ASP A 70 16.71 1.17 -5.25
C ASP A 70 16.22 2.63 -5.21
N PRO A 71 17.11 3.62 -5.42
CA PRO A 71 16.72 5.01 -5.56
C PRO A 71 15.69 5.22 -6.67
N LEU A 72 14.73 6.10 -6.42
CA LEU A 72 13.81 6.62 -7.44
C LEU A 72 14.41 7.88 -8.06
N ASP A 73 14.28 8.06 -9.37
CA ASP A 73 14.74 9.28 -10.04
C ASP A 73 13.84 10.49 -9.72
N ASP A 74 14.39 11.70 -9.82
CA ASP A 74 13.73 12.95 -9.44
C ASP A 74 12.42 13.21 -10.21
N GLU A 75 12.35 12.80 -11.49
CA GLU A 75 11.15 13.00 -12.32
C GLU A 75 10.01 12.09 -11.86
N SER A 76 10.31 10.80 -11.67
CA SER A 76 9.38 9.83 -11.11
C SER A 76 8.95 10.24 -9.70
N GLU A 77 9.88 10.67 -8.85
CA GLU A 77 9.55 11.12 -7.50
C GLU A 77 8.57 12.31 -7.52
N ALA A 78 8.81 13.31 -8.37
CA ALA A 78 7.91 14.46 -8.52
C ALA A 78 6.51 14.03 -8.98
N LEU A 79 6.43 13.07 -9.90
CA LEU A 79 5.17 12.50 -10.36
C LEU A 79 4.41 11.83 -9.21
N TYR A 80 5.04 10.90 -8.50
CA TYR A 80 4.38 10.13 -7.44
C TYR A 80 4.01 11.00 -6.22
N LYS A 81 4.79 12.05 -5.92
CA LYS A 81 4.44 13.06 -4.91
C LYS A 81 3.16 13.83 -5.23
N SER A 82 2.77 13.91 -6.51
CA SER A 82 1.54 14.58 -6.93
C SER A 82 0.27 13.73 -6.72
N PHE A 83 0.42 12.43 -6.44
CA PHE A 83 -0.70 11.51 -6.34
C PHE A 83 -1.42 11.61 -4.99
N ILE A 84 -2.75 11.60 -5.03
CA ILE A 84 -3.57 11.45 -3.82
C ILE A 84 -3.57 9.98 -3.42
N ILE A 85 -2.91 9.69 -2.30
CA ILE A 85 -2.87 8.35 -1.71
C ILE A 85 -4.13 8.10 -0.91
N LYS A 86 -4.91 7.11 -1.35
CA LYS A 86 -6.17 6.70 -0.72
C LYS A 86 -5.92 5.67 0.39
N ASN A 87 -6.92 5.53 1.27
CA ASN A 87 -6.99 4.40 2.19
C ASN A 87 -7.04 3.08 1.43
N SER A 88 -6.42 2.05 1.99
CA SER A 88 -6.52 0.70 1.46
C SER A 88 -7.87 0.08 1.83
N ARG A 89 -8.40 -0.79 0.97
CA ARG A 89 -9.64 -1.52 1.24
C ARG A 89 -9.38 -2.61 2.27
N CYS A 90 -10.20 -2.64 3.32
CA CYS A 90 -10.20 -3.77 4.24
C CYS A 90 -10.83 -4.99 3.55
N ASN A 91 -10.43 -6.18 3.96
CA ASN A 91 -11.02 -7.44 3.52
C ASN A 91 -12.54 -7.51 3.72
N CYS A 92 -13.08 -6.85 4.76
CA CYS A 92 -14.51 -6.79 5.01
C CYS A 92 -15.28 -5.77 4.15
N CYS A 93 -14.66 -5.01 3.24
CA CYS A 93 -15.29 -3.85 2.60
C CYS A 93 -16.59 -4.16 1.83
N ASN A 94 -16.80 -5.42 1.42
CA ASN A 94 -17.97 -5.87 0.68
C ASN A 94 -18.95 -6.74 1.49
N ASP A 95 -18.72 -6.89 2.81
CA ASP A 95 -19.56 -7.69 3.71
C ASP A 95 -19.91 -6.87 4.96
N VAL A 96 -21.17 -6.43 5.02
CA VAL A 96 -21.69 -5.58 6.12
C VAL A 96 -21.70 -6.33 7.45
N GLU A 97 -21.97 -7.64 7.45
CA GLU A 97 -21.97 -8.43 8.69
C GLU A 97 -20.54 -8.65 9.19
N LEU A 98 -19.58 -8.83 8.28
CA LEU A 98 -18.17 -8.89 8.65
C LEU A 98 -17.64 -7.53 9.14
N GLN A 99 -18.08 -6.42 8.55
CA GLN A 99 -17.69 -5.07 8.99
C GLN A 99 -18.03 -4.82 10.45
N LYS A 100 -19.26 -5.15 10.90
CA LYS A 100 -19.72 -4.93 12.28
C LYS A 100 -18.79 -5.51 13.36
N ARG A 101 -18.04 -6.55 13.03
CA ARG A 101 -17.12 -7.27 13.93
C ARG A 101 -15.65 -7.18 13.51
N CYS A 102 -15.32 -6.35 12.52
CA CYS A 102 -13.96 -6.29 11.99
C CYS A 102 -13.07 -5.41 12.88
N GLU A 103 -12.25 -6.04 13.70
CA GLU A 103 -11.28 -5.37 14.58
C GLU A 103 -10.18 -4.62 13.81
N MET A 104 -9.87 -5.08 12.59
CA MET A 104 -8.80 -4.49 11.77
C MET A 104 -9.12 -3.08 11.27
N CYS A 105 -10.37 -2.84 10.87
CA CYS A 105 -10.80 -1.54 10.38
C CYS A 105 -11.83 -0.87 11.29
N ASN A 106 -12.17 -1.48 12.42
CA ASN A 106 -13.26 -1.08 13.31
C ASN A 106 -14.57 -0.80 12.53
N GLY A 107 -14.90 -1.72 11.62
CA GLY A 107 -16.09 -1.64 10.77
C GLY A 107 -16.12 -0.55 9.70
N ARG A 108 -15.00 0.13 9.42
CA ARG A 108 -14.94 1.18 8.38
C ARG A 108 -14.88 0.63 6.95
N GLY A 109 -14.61 -0.66 6.77
CA GLY A 109 -14.35 -1.25 5.45
C GLY A 109 -13.05 -0.77 4.80
N GLN A 110 -12.26 0.05 5.49
CA GLN A 110 -11.03 0.67 4.99
C GLN A 110 -9.94 0.65 6.05
N ILE A 111 -8.71 0.48 5.62
CA ILE A 111 -7.49 0.61 6.41
C ILE A 111 -6.92 2.00 6.13
N GLU A 112 -6.80 2.80 7.19
CA GLU A 112 -6.31 4.17 7.10
C GLU A 112 -4.87 4.20 6.57
N ASN A 113 -4.63 5.02 5.55
CA ASN A 113 -3.28 5.40 5.16
C ASN A 113 -2.95 6.75 5.82
N LYS A 114 -2.19 6.73 6.92
CA LYS A 114 -1.85 7.94 7.68
C LYS A 114 -1.04 8.93 6.86
N TYR A 115 -0.17 8.46 5.98
CA TYR A 115 0.62 9.32 5.11
C TYR A 115 -0.28 10.05 4.09
N GLY A 116 -1.15 9.31 3.40
CA GLY A 116 -2.13 9.88 2.47
C GLY A 116 -3.06 10.90 3.15
N SER A 117 -3.48 10.63 4.38
CA SER A 117 -4.29 11.58 5.18
C SER A 117 -3.54 12.87 5.51
N ARG A 118 -2.24 12.78 5.87
CA ARG A 118 -1.38 13.96 6.08
C ARG A 118 -1.17 14.75 4.79
N GLN A 119 -0.91 14.06 3.68
CA GLN A 119 -0.76 14.70 2.36
C GLN A 119 -2.00 15.48 1.96
N LEU A 120 -3.18 14.87 2.11
CA LEU A 120 -4.45 15.53 1.82
C LEU A 120 -4.68 16.75 2.74
N ALA A 121 -4.37 16.64 4.03
CA ALA A 121 -4.50 17.77 4.96
C ALA A 121 -3.63 18.97 4.57
N LYS A 122 -2.37 18.72 4.19
CA LYS A 122 -1.45 19.74 3.66
C LYS A 122 -2.01 20.39 2.39
N TYR A 123 -2.50 19.57 1.44
CA TYR A 123 -3.09 20.08 0.19
C TYR A 123 -4.31 20.98 0.43
N LEU A 124 -5.11 20.67 1.45
CA LEU A 124 -6.30 21.45 1.83
C LEU A 124 -5.99 22.65 2.74
N GLY A 125 -4.72 22.87 3.12
CA GLY A 125 -4.33 23.95 4.03
C GLY A 125 -4.81 23.76 5.48
N LEU A 126 -5.01 22.52 5.91
CA LEU A 126 -5.50 22.17 7.26
C LEU A 126 -4.38 21.96 8.28
N THR A 127 -3.13 21.89 7.82
CA THR A 127 -1.91 21.67 8.61
C THR A 127 -0.72 22.36 7.96
#